data_AF-A0A1H4CNX5-F1
#
_entry.id   AF-A0A1H4CNX5-F1
#
_cell.length_a   1.000
_cell.length_b   1.000
_cell.length_c   1.000
_cell.angle_alpha   90.00
_cell.angle_beta   90.00
_cell.angle_gamma   90.00
#
_symmetry.space_group_name_H-M   'P 1'
#
loop_
_entity.id
_entity.type
_entity.pdbx_description
1 polymer ?
#
loop_
_entity_poly.entity_id
_entity_poly.type
_entity_poly.pdbx_seq_one_letter_code
_entity_poly.pdbx_strand_id
1 'polypeptide(L)' 'MDSLGGIPMGRPAEPEEIAELVRFLVSPHACYLTGAEYVIDGGTIPTI' A
#
# COMPACT_ATOMS: atom_id res chain seq x y z
N MET A 1 -20.01 -1.06 -8.49
CA MET A 1 -18.74 -1.80 -8.48
C MET A 1 -18.62 -2.34 -7.08
N ASP A 2 -18.64 -3.65 -6.92
CA ASP A 2 -18.75 -4.32 -5.62
C ASP A 2 -17.44 -4.17 -4.85
N SER A 3 -17.22 -3.00 -4.25
CA SER A 3 -16.11 -2.77 -3.32
C SER A 3 -16.56 -3.13 -1.91
N LEU A 4 -15.76 -3.93 -1.20
CA LEU A 4 -16.01 -4.24 0.20
C LEU A 4 -15.68 -3.00 1.03
N GLY A 5 -16.71 -2.32 1.55
CA GLY A 5 -16.52 -1.16 2.43
C GLY A 5 -15.75 -0.01 1.78
N GLY A 6 -15.80 0.13 0.45
CA GLY A 6 -15.07 1.17 -0.27
C GLY A 6 -13.64 0.78 -0.67
N ILE A 7 -13.21 -0.47 -0.48
CA ILE A 7 -11.93 -0.98 -0.99
C ILE A 7 -12.12 -1.50 -2.43
N PRO A 8 -11.57 -0.83 -3.47
CA PRO A 8 -11.69 -1.29 -4.85
C PRO A 8 -11.16 -2.70 -5.09
N MET A 9 -10.12 -3.10 -4.35
CA MET A 9 -9.57 -4.46 -4.41
C MET A 9 -10.52 -5.54 -3.85
N GLY A 10 -11.65 -5.15 -3.26
CA GLY A 10 -12.72 -6.06 -2.84
C GLY A 10 -12.44 -6.84 -1.54
N ARG A 11 -11.30 -6.60 -0.89
CA ARG A 11 -10.91 -7.25 0.37
C ARG A 11 -9.95 -6.37 1.18
N PRO A 12 -9.80 -6.60 2.50
CA PRO A 12 -8.71 -6.02 3.27
C PRO A 12 -7.35 -6.53 2.77
N ALA A 13 -6.30 -5.75 3.03
CA ALA A 13 -4.94 -6.21 2.85
C ALA A 13 -4.59 -7.30 3.87
N GLU A 14 -3.81 -8.28 3.44
CA GLU A 14 -3.17 -9.25 4.34
C GLU A 14 -1.92 -8.62 4.97
N PRO A 15 -1.54 -9.02 6.22
CA PRO A 15 -0.36 -8.48 6.89
C PRO A 15 0.93 -8.59 6.07
N GLU A 16 1.08 -9.66 5.29
CA GLU A 16 2.24 -9.90 4.43
C GLU A 16 2.36 -8.86 3.31
N GLU A 17 1.24 -8.33 2.81
CA GLU A 17 1.25 -7.30 1.77
C GLU A 17 1.81 -5.97 2.31
N ILE A 18 1.50 -5.65 3.58
CA ILE A 18 2.07 -4.51 4.29
C ILE A 18 3.56 -4.75 4.58
N ALA A 19 3.90 -5.95 5.04
CA ALA A 19 5.27 -6.33 5.37
C ALA A 19 6.20 -6.25 4.14
N GLU A 20 5.72 -6.60 2.94
CA GLU A 20 6.51 -6.50 1.72
C GLU A 20 6.86 -5.06 1.35
N LEU A 21 5.93 -4.10 1.52
CA LEU A 21 6.25 -2.68 1.34
C LEU A 21 7.31 -2.23 2.35
N VAL A 22 7.16 -2.59 3.63
CA VAL A 22 8.15 -2.27 4.66
C VAL A 22 9.51 -2.89 4.31
N ARG A 23 9.54 -4.16 3.90
CA ARG A 23 10.75 -4.88 3.47
C ARG A 23 11.45 -4.17 2.33
N PHE A 24 10.70 -3.66 1.35
CA PHE A 24 11.26 -2.85 0.27
C PHE A 24 11.85 -1.54 0.79
N LEU A 25 11.12 -0.80 1.63
CA LEU A 25 11.53 0.51 2.14
C LEU A 25 12.79 0.45 3.02
N VAL A 26 13.00 -0.64 3.76
CA VAL A 26 14.22 -0.85 4.56
C VAL A 26 15.38 -1.46 3.77
N SER A 27 15.17 -1.78 2.48
CA SER A 27 16.20 -2.37 1.63
C SER A 27 17.08 -1.31 0.95
N PRO A 28 18.27 -1.67 0.45
CA PRO A 28 19.12 -0.76 -0.32
C PRO A 28 18.45 -0.20 -1.58
N HIS A 29 17.40 -0.84 -2.10
CA HIS A 29 16.69 -0.36 -3.29
C HIS A 29 15.90 0.94 -3.04
N ALA A 30 15.59 1.24 -1.78
CA ALA A 30 14.88 2.45 -1.40
C ALA A 30 15.81 3.60 -0.97
N CYS A 31 17.11 3.54 -1.29
CA CYS A 31 18.14 4.44 -0.73
C CYS A 31 17.94 5.95 -1.00
N TYR A 32 17.11 6.30 -1.98
CA TYR A 32 16.78 7.68 -2.32
C TYR A 32 15.34 8.07 -1.97
N LEU A 33 14.60 7.17 -1.32
CA LEU A 33 13.22 7.37 -0.90
C LEU A 33 13.19 7.87 0.54
N THR A 34 12.97 9.17 0.72
CA THR A 34 12.88 9.82 2.03
C THR A 34 11.92 11.00 1.99
N GLY A 35 11.30 11.33 3.13
CA GLY A 35 10.35 12.44 3.25
C GLY A 35 9.02 12.23 2.52
N ALA A 36 8.64 10.98 2.25
CA ALA A 36 7.42 10.62 1.52
C ALA A 36 6.53 9.67 2.35
N GLU A 37 5.23 9.75 2.11
CA GLU A 37 4.23 8.81 2.62
C GLU A 37 3.83 7.83 1.52
N TYR A 38 3.67 6.55 1.88
CA TYR A 38 3.26 5.50 0.96
C TYR A 38 1.92 4.91 1.40
N VAL A 39 0.89 5.05 0.57
CA VAL A 39 -0.46 4.50 0.82
C VAL A 39 -0.55 3.08 0.26
N ILE A 40 -0.96 2.12 1.10
CA ILE A 40 -1.18 0.72 0.75
C ILE A 40 -2.54 0.25 1.29
N ASP A 41 -3.61 0.67 0.61
CA ASP A 41 -4.99 0.57 1.11
C ASP A 41 -5.95 -0.17 0.15
N GLY A 42 -5.42 -0.82 -0.88
CA GLY A 42 -6.25 -1.45 -1.91
C GLY A 42 -7.06 -0.47 -2.77
N GLY A 43 -6.72 0.83 -2.75
CA GLY A 43 -7.32 1.89 -3.55
C GLY A 43 -8.45 2.66 -2.86
N THR A 44 -8.57 2.61 -1.53
CA THR A 44 -9.65 3.33 -0.82
C THR A 44 -9.56 4.84 -0.98
N ILE A 45 -8.34 5.38 -1.14
CA ILE A 45 -8.08 6.78 -1.47
C ILE A 45 -7.96 6.91 -3.00
N PRO A 46 -8.84 7.66 -3.67
CA PRO A 46 -8.71 7.96 -5.09
C PRO A 46 -7.50 8.87 -5.33
N THR A 47 -6.61 8.45 -6.23
CA THR A 47 -5.46 9.24 -6.67
C THR A 47 -5.67 9.65 -8.13
N ILE A 48 -5.29 10.89 -8.48
CA ILE A 48 -5.37 11.46 -9.83
C ILE A 48 -4.25 10.99 -10.76
#